data_AF-A0A938KF34-F1
#
_entry.id   AF-A0A938KF34-F1
#
_cell.length_a   1.000
_cell.length_b   1.000
_cell.length_c   1.000
_cell.angle_alpha   90.00
_cell.angle_beta   90.00
_cell.angle_gamma   90.00
#
_symmetry.space_group_name_H-M   'P 1'
#
loop_
_entity.id
_entity.type
_entity.pdbx_description
1 polymer ?
#
loop_
_entity_poly.entity_id
_entity_poly.type
_entity_poly.pdbx_seq_one_letter_code
_entity_poly.pdbx_strand_id
1 'polypeptide(L)'
;MAKKSRTRKRLSRQEIRDLDIEIRFLEGIVERDPRYADALRILSDDYLLRGHFDLGLGLDEQLVELDPENPESYFNLACSYALNGQYRGAADALSLAIDRGYSDWKWITREASFESFRSTPEFQEIQNRIQAILALNADL
;
A
#
# COMPACT_ATOMS: atom_id res chain seq x y z
N MET A 1 14.99 4.12 1.95
CA MET A 1 14.48 3.77 3.29
C MET A 1 13.96 2.34 3.24
N ALA A 2 14.14 1.52 4.29
CA ALA A 2 13.62 0.15 4.29
C ALA A 2 12.09 0.18 4.33
N LYS A 3 11.41 -0.51 3.41
CA LYS A 3 9.95 -0.70 3.46
C LYS A 3 9.61 -1.41 4.76
N LYS A 4 8.74 -0.81 5.59
CA LYS A 4 8.23 -1.43 6.81
C LYS A 4 6.92 -2.13 6.46
N SER A 5 6.79 -3.41 6.79
CA SER A 5 5.54 -4.14 6.56
C SER A 5 4.46 -3.56 7.45
N ARG A 6 3.26 -3.34 6.87
CA ARG A 6 2.04 -2.99 7.61
C ARG A 6 1.58 -4.22 8.40
N THR A 7 2.35 -4.58 9.42
CA THR A 7 2.14 -5.81 10.16
C THR A 7 0.94 -5.61 11.08
N ARG A 8 -0.02 -6.54 11.09
CA ARG A 8 -1.05 -6.64 12.13
C ARG A 8 -0.44 -7.05 13.48
N LYS A 9 0.59 -6.35 13.94
CA LYS A 9 1.14 -6.48 15.29
C LYS A 9 0.15 -5.79 16.23
N ARG A 10 -0.25 -6.48 17.30
CA ARG A 10 -1.06 -5.86 18.34
C ARG A 10 -0.23 -4.76 19.01
N LEU A 11 -0.58 -3.50 18.74
CA LEU A 11 0.05 -2.34 19.35
C LEU A 11 -0.22 -2.33 20.86
N SER A 12 0.79 -1.93 21.62
CA SER A 12 0.66 -1.60 23.04
C SER A 12 -0.13 -0.31 23.23
N ARG A 13 -0.59 -0.05 24.46
CA ARG A 13 -1.28 1.21 24.77
C ARG A 13 -0.42 2.45 24.52
N GLN A 14 0.89 2.34 24.69
CA GLN A 14 1.81 3.45 24.43
C GLN A 14 1.95 3.68 22.93
N GLU A 15 2.22 2.61 22.15
CA GLU A 15 2.30 2.70 20.68
C GLU A 15 1.00 3.25 20.08
N ILE A 16 -0.17 2.87 20.60
CA ILE A 16 -1.46 3.44 20.18
C ILE A 16 -1.52 4.95 20.44
N ARG A 17 -1.14 5.41 21.64
CA ARG A 17 -1.15 6.84 21.96
C ARG A 17 -0.18 7.64 21.09
N ASP A 18 0.99 7.10 20.84
CA ASP A 18 2.01 7.76 20.02
C ASP A 18 1.55 7.85 18.57
N LEU A 19 0.97 6.77 18.05
CA LEU A 19 0.35 6.74 16.72
C LEU A 19 -0.81 7.74 16.60
N ASP A 20 -1.69 7.82 17.60
CA ASP A 20 -2.80 8.79 17.61
C ASP A 20 -2.28 10.25 17.67
N ILE A 21 -1.12 10.51 18.30
CA ILE A 21 -0.48 11.83 18.30
C ILE A 21 0.09 12.16 16.93
N GLU A 22 0.79 11.20 16.31
CA GLU A 22 1.38 11.34 14.97
C GLU A 22 0.31 11.60 13.90
N ILE A 23 -0.77 10.81 13.92
CA ILE A 23 -1.93 10.99 13.03
C ILE A 23 -2.46 12.43 13.12
N ARG A 24 -2.73 12.95 14.33
CA ARG A 24 -3.23 14.34 14.48
C ARG A 24 -2.25 15.39 13.98
N PHE A 25 -0.95 15.16 14.15
CA PHE A 25 0.06 16.07 13.64
C PHE A 25 0.09 16.08 12.11
N LEU A 26 0.01 14.90 11.49
CA LEU A 26 -0.02 14.74 10.04
C LEU A 26 -1.32 15.25 9.41
N GLU A 27 -2.47 15.07 10.09
CA GLU A 27 -3.75 15.67 9.69
C GLU A 27 -3.61 17.19 9.54
N GLY A 28 -2.99 17.87 10.52
CA GLY A 28 -2.75 19.32 10.43
C GLY A 28 -1.79 19.73 9.31
N ILE A 29 -0.84 18.87 8.95
CA ILE A 29 0.04 19.09 7.79
C ILE A 29 -0.75 18.98 6.49
N VAL A 30 -1.53 17.90 6.33
CA VAL A 30 -2.33 17.63 5.14
C VAL A 30 -3.45 18.68 4.98
N GLU A 31 -4.05 19.15 6.07
CA GLU A 31 -5.02 20.26 6.03
C GLU A 31 -4.39 21.55 5.47
N ARG A 32 -3.13 21.84 5.84
CA ARG A 32 -2.42 23.03 5.38
C ARG A 32 -1.86 22.89 3.97
N ASP A 33 -1.38 21.70 3.60
CA ASP A 33 -0.93 21.37 2.26
C ASP A 33 -1.48 20.00 1.83
N PRO A 34 -2.67 19.99 1.18
CA PRO A 34 -3.31 18.75 0.75
C PRO A 34 -2.54 18.00 -0.33
N ARG A 35 -1.47 18.58 -0.90
CA ARG A 35 -0.68 17.98 -1.97
C ARG A 35 0.67 17.47 -1.47
N TYR A 36 0.94 17.54 -0.17
CA TYR A 36 2.22 17.08 0.38
C TYR A 36 2.30 15.55 0.44
N ALA A 37 2.79 14.96 -0.65
CA ALA A 37 2.78 13.52 -0.89
C ALA A 37 3.40 12.69 0.25
N ASP A 38 4.50 13.14 0.86
CA ASP A 38 5.10 12.40 1.97
C ASP A 38 4.20 12.37 3.21
N ALA A 39 3.50 13.47 3.52
CA ALA A 39 2.56 13.51 4.64
C ALA A 39 1.33 12.65 4.36
N LEU A 40 0.78 12.69 3.14
CA LEU A 40 -0.33 11.82 2.72
C LEU A 40 0.03 10.34 2.87
N ARG A 41 1.24 9.96 2.42
CA ARG A 41 1.71 8.57 2.48
C ARG A 41 1.87 8.09 3.92
N ILE A 42 2.51 8.88 4.78
CA ILE A 42 2.70 8.50 6.18
C ILE A 42 1.35 8.44 6.91
N LEU A 43 0.48 9.43 6.69
CA LEU A 43 -0.85 9.46 7.30
C LEU A 43 -1.72 8.28 6.85
N SER A 44 -1.65 7.91 5.57
CA SER A 44 -2.28 6.70 5.04
C SER A 44 -1.78 5.45 5.77
N ASP A 45 -0.46 5.22 5.80
CA ASP A 45 0.15 4.09 6.49
C ASP A 45 -0.30 4.01 7.98
N ASP A 46 -0.35 5.15 8.67
CA ASP A 46 -0.75 5.26 10.06
C ASP A 46 -2.24 4.97 10.29
N TYR A 47 -3.12 5.49 9.42
CA TYR A 47 -4.54 5.15 9.46
C TYR A 47 -4.77 3.65 9.26
N LEU A 48 -4.09 3.03 8.29
CA LEU A 48 -4.20 1.60 8.05
C LEU A 48 -3.68 0.79 9.24
N LEU A 49 -2.57 1.19 9.85
CA LEU A 49 -2.04 0.56 11.05
C LEU A 49 -3.00 0.70 12.24
N ARG A 50 -3.71 1.83 12.34
CA ARG A 50 -4.71 2.08 13.38
C ARG A 50 -6.05 1.37 13.12
N GLY A 51 -6.27 0.86 11.91
CA GLY A 51 -7.47 0.15 11.48
C GLY A 51 -8.52 1.04 10.81
N HIS A 52 -8.17 2.29 10.48
CA HIS A 52 -9.00 3.23 9.75
C HIS A 52 -8.82 3.04 8.24
N PHE A 53 -9.23 1.88 7.72
CA PHE A 53 -8.93 1.47 6.35
C PHE A 53 -9.51 2.40 5.29
N ASP A 54 -10.73 2.89 5.47
CA ASP A 54 -11.36 3.81 4.52
C ASP A 54 -10.63 5.16 4.43
N LEU A 55 -10.10 5.67 5.56
CA LEU A 55 -9.34 6.92 5.57
C LEU A 55 -7.99 6.76 4.86
N GLY A 56 -7.26 5.67 5.16
CA GLY A 56 -6.00 5.38 4.47
C GLY A 56 -6.19 5.17 2.97
N LEU A 57 -7.25 4.45 2.58
CA LEU A 57 -7.59 4.25 1.17
C LEU A 57 -7.81 5.58 0.43
N GLY A 58 -8.59 6.51 0.99
CA GLY A 58 -8.83 7.80 0.35
C GLY A 58 -7.54 8.63 0.15
N LEU A 59 -6.59 8.54 1.07
CA LEU A 59 -5.29 9.21 0.93
C LEU A 59 -4.39 8.55 -0.12
N ASP A 60 -4.42 7.22 -0.22
CA ASP A 60 -3.67 6.51 -1.27
C ASP A 60 -4.28 6.74 -2.66
N GLU A 61 -5.61 6.88 -2.77
CA GLU A 61 -6.29 7.31 -3.99
C GLU A 61 -5.84 8.72 -4.39
N GLN A 62 -5.76 9.64 -3.43
CA GLN A 62 -5.23 10.98 -3.68
C GLN A 62 -3.75 10.96 -4.12
N LEU A 63 -2.91 10.06 -3.58
CA LEU A 63 -1.50 9.95 -3.97
C LEU A 63 -1.32 9.54 -5.43
N VAL A 64 -2.13 8.60 -5.93
CA VAL A 64 -2.07 8.20 -7.34
C VAL A 64 -2.62 9.28 -8.27
N GLU A 65 -3.52 10.14 -7.79
CA GLU A 65 -3.96 11.33 -8.55
C GLU A 65 -2.86 12.41 -8.63
N LEU A 66 -2.08 12.57 -7.56
CA LEU A 66 -1.00 13.57 -7.51
C LEU A 66 0.21 13.20 -8.37
N ASP A 67 0.56 11.92 -8.39
CA ASP A 67 1.66 11.39 -9.20
C ASP A 67 1.25 10.07 -9.87
N PRO A 68 0.56 10.14 -11.02
CA PRO A 68 0.06 8.97 -11.72
C PRO A 68 1.14 8.08 -12.32
N GLU A 69 2.42 8.47 -12.31
CA GLU A 69 3.50 7.65 -12.84
C GLU A 69 4.28 6.91 -11.74
N ASN A 70 3.91 7.12 -10.48
CA ASN A 70 4.63 6.59 -9.33
C ASN A 70 4.24 5.12 -9.02
N PRO A 71 5.13 4.15 -9.26
CA PRO A 71 4.83 2.75 -8.98
C PRO A 71 4.61 2.47 -7.48
N GLU A 72 5.30 3.18 -6.58
CA GLU A 72 5.11 3.02 -5.14
C GLU A 72 3.72 3.48 -4.67
N SER A 73 3.18 4.56 -5.25
CA SER A 73 1.82 5.03 -4.92
C SER A 73 0.76 3.97 -5.25
N TYR A 74 0.86 3.33 -6.41
CA TYR A 74 -0.05 2.24 -6.78
C TYR A 74 0.14 0.99 -5.91
N PHE A 75 1.37 0.67 -5.50
CA PHE A 75 1.62 -0.41 -4.55
C PHE A 75 0.95 -0.14 -3.18
N ASN A 76 1.03 1.10 -2.69
CA ASN A 76 0.37 1.50 -1.44
C ASN A 76 -1.15 1.41 -1.57
N LEU A 77 -1.71 1.90 -2.68
CA LEU A 77 -3.13 1.80 -2.99
C LEU A 77 -3.60 0.34 -3.03
N ALA A 78 -2.83 -0.56 -3.65
CA ALA A 78 -3.12 -1.98 -3.64
C ALA A 78 -3.20 -2.55 -2.22
N CYS A 79 -2.27 -2.15 -1.35
CA CYS A 79 -2.27 -2.54 0.07
C CYS A 79 -3.51 -2.04 0.81
N SER A 80 -3.96 -0.81 0.53
CA SER A 80 -5.16 -0.22 1.12
C SER A 80 -6.44 -0.93 0.67
N TYR A 81 -6.57 -1.21 -0.63
CA TYR A 81 -7.68 -2.02 -1.15
C TYR A 81 -7.71 -3.43 -0.54
N ALA A 82 -6.56 -4.09 -0.41
CA ALA A 82 -6.46 -5.42 0.18
C ALA A 82 -6.91 -5.44 1.65
N LEU A 83 -6.51 -4.43 2.44
CA LEU A 83 -6.95 -4.29 3.83
C LEU A 83 -8.45 -3.97 3.94
N ASN A 84 -9.01 -3.28 2.96
CA ASN A 84 -10.44 -3.01 2.87
C ASN A 84 -11.26 -4.16 2.24
N GLY A 85 -10.63 -5.30 1.93
CA GLY A 85 -11.28 -6.46 1.32
C GLY A 85 -11.68 -6.28 -0.15
N GLN A 86 -11.23 -5.20 -0.80
CA GLN A 86 -11.53 -4.86 -2.19
C GLN A 86 -10.51 -5.51 -3.13
N TYR A 87 -10.52 -6.84 -3.22
CA TYR A 87 -9.44 -7.61 -3.87
C TYR A 87 -9.26 -7.35 -5.36
N ARG A 88 -10.35 -7.07 -6.09
CA ARG A 88 -10.25 -6.66 -7.50
C ARG A 88 -9.50 -5.34 -7.65
N GLY A 89 -9.86 -4.32 -6.87
CA GLY A 89 -9.14 -3.04 -6.84
C GLY A 89 -7.67 -3.21 -6.43
N ALA A 90 -7.39 -4.11 -5.47
CA ALA A 90 -6.01 -4.42 -5.07
C ALA A 90 -5.19 -5.00 -6.24
N ALA A 91 -5.77 -5.92 -7.02
CA ALA A 91 -5.11 -6.52 -8.18
C ALA A 91 -4.91 -5.51 -9.32
N ASP A 92 -5.90 -4.65 -9.58
CA ASP A 92 -5.83 -3.62 -10.61
C ASP A 92 -4.72 -2.60 -10.27
N ALA A 93 -4.70 -2.09 -9.02
CA ALA A 93 -3.65 -1.19 -8.55
C ALA A 93 -2.27 -1.85 -8.55
N LEU A 94 -2.17 -3.12 -8.13
CA LEU A 94 -0.90 -3.84 -8.15
C LEU A 94 -0.40 -4.09 -9.57
N SER A 95 -1.30 -4.36 -10.52
CA SER A 95 -0.95 -4.45 -11.95
C SER A 95 -0.37 -3.15 -12.46
N LEU A 96 -1.00 -2.01 -12.16
CA LEU A 96 -0.49 -0.69 -12.52
C LEU A 96 0.87 -0.41 -11.90
N ALA A 97 1.07 -0.76 -10.63
CA ALA A 97 2.38 -0.63 -9.99
C ALA A 97 3.47 -1.38 -10.78
N ILE A 98 3.19 -2.62 -11.18
CA ILE A 98 4.11 -3.45 -11.98
C ILE A 98 4.37 -2.81 -13.36
N ASP A 99 3.32 -2.35 -14.04
CA ASP A 99 3.42 -1.67 -15.34
C ASP A 99 4.26 -0.39 -15.28
N ARG A 100 4.26 0.30 -14.13
CA ARG A 100 5.07 1.50 -13.88
C ARG A 100 6.43 1.23 -13.26
N GLY A 101 6.84 -0.03 -13.20
CA GLY A 101 8.20 -0.43 -12.85
C GLY A 101 8.39 -0.93 -11.42
N TYR A 102 7.32 -1.08 -10.63
CA TYR A 102 7.42 -1.74 -9.33
C TYR A 102 7.90 -3.18 -9.53
N SER A 103 9.05 -3.52 -8.93
CA SER A 103 9.73 -4.79 -9.20
C SER A 103 10.20 -5.55 -7.95
N ASP A 104 9.71 -5.15 -6.78
CA ASP A 104 10.02 -5.83 -5.53
C ASP A 104 9.13 -7.07 -5.30
N TRP A 105 9.34 -8.10 -6.13
CA TRP A 105 8.54 -9.33 -6.15
C TRP A 105 8.54 -10.06 -4.81
N LYS A 106 9.70 -10.04 -4.13
CA LYS A 106 9.85 -10.63 -2.79
C LYS A 106 8.98 -9.91 -1.78
N TRP A 107 8.82 -8.59 -1.91
CA TRP A 107 7.95 -7.82 -1.05
C TRP A 107 6.47 -8.11 -1.30
N ILE A 108 6.04 -8.10 -2.56
CA ILE A 108 4.63 -8.40 -2.94
C ILE A 108 4.16 -9.73 -2.35
N THR A 109 4.99 -10.76 -2.40
CA THR A 109 4.62 -12.11 -1.93
C THR A 109 4.54 -12.25 -0.40
N ARG A 110 5.17 -11.35 0.36
CA ARG A 110 5.24 -11.41 1.83
C ARG A 110 4.51 -10.28 2.55
N GLU A 111 4.06 -9.27 1.82
CA GLU A 111 3.40 -8.10 2.41
C GLU A 111 2.22 -8.55 3.28
N ALA A 112 2.16 -7.99 4.49
CA ALA A 112 1.19 -8.37 5.50
C ALA A 112 -0.22 -7.89 5.15
N SER A 113 -0.36 -6.72 4.51
CA SER A 113 -1.65 -6.24 3.99
C SER A 113 -2.30 -7.22 3.01
N PHE A 114 -1.48 -8.02 2.31
CA PHE A 114 -1.94 -9.01 1.35
C PHE A 114 -2.23 -10.39 1.97
N GLU A 115 -2.18 -10.57 3.30
CA GLU A 115 -2.45 -11.86 3.93
C GLU A 115 -3.78 -12.49 3.47
N SER A 116 -4.89 -11.74 3.54
CA SER A 116 -6.20 -12.22 3.08
C SER A 116 -6.37 -12.19 1.56
N PHE A 117 -5.63 -11.31 0.87
CA PHE A 117 -5.66 -11.19 -0.59
C PHE A 117 -4.93 -12.36 -1.29
N ARG A 118 -3.89 -12.92 -0.66
CA ARG A 118 -3.03 -13.97 -1.24
C ARG A 118 -3.76 -15.26 -1.60
N SER A 119 -4.90 -15.55 -0.96
CA SER A 119 -5.71 -16.75 -1.24
C SER A 119 -6.75 -16.53 -2.34
N THR A 120 -6.77 -15.37 -3.01
CA THR A 120 -7.78 -15.02 -4.02
C THR A 120 -7.33 -15.38 -5.44
N PRO A 121 -8.27 -15.66 -6.37
CA PRO A 121 -7.96 -15.82 -7.79
C PRO A 121 -7.25 -14.60 -8.40
N GLU A 122 -7.63 -13.40 -7.96
CA GLU A 122 -7.04 -12.15 -8.43
C GLU A 122 -5.55 -12.05 -8.09
N PHE A 123 -5.14 -12.48 -6.89
CA PHE A 123 -3.72 -12.53 -6.54
C PHE A 123 -2.96 -13.61 -7.32
N GLN A 124 -3.60 -14.74 -7.61
CA GLN A 124 -2.99 -15.81 -8.41
C GLN A 124 -2.64 -15.32 -9.83
N GLU A 125 -3.48 -14.47 -10.42
CA GLU A 125 -3.20 -13.83 -11.71
C GLU A 125 -1.95 -12.94 -11.65
N ILE A 126 -1.82 -12.12 -10.60
CA ILE A 126 -0.62 -11.31 -10.36
C ILE A 126 0.62 -12.20 -10.21
N GLN A 127 0.53 -13.31 -9.47
CA GLN A 127 1.65 -14.23 -9.32
C GLN A 127 2.07 -14.85 -10.64
N ASN A 128 1.11 -15.33 -11.44
CA ASN A 128 1.38 -15.90 -12.77
C ASN A 128 2.08 -14.87 -13.67
N ARG A 129 1.60 -13.62 -13.63
CA ARG A 129 2.22 -12.50 -14.35
C ARG A 129 3.67 -12.25 -13.90
N ILE A 130 3.93 -12.21 -12.60
CA ILE A 130 5.29 -12.05 -12.05
C ILE A 130 6.19 -13.20 -12.50
N GLN A 131 5.71 -14.45 -12.47
CA GLN A 131 6.49 -15.60 -12.93
C GLN A 131 6.83 -15.51 -14.43
N ALA A 132 5.89 -15.06 -15.27
CA ALA A 132 6.13 -14.85 -16.69
C ALA A 132 7.21 -13.79 -16.95
N ILE A 133 7.16 -12.65 -16.23
CA ILE A 133 8.18 -11.60 -16.31
C ILE A 133 9.56 -12.14 -15.92
N LEU A 134 9.63 -12.91 -14.82
CA LEU A 134 10.88 -13.48 -14.35
C LEU A 134 11.47 -14.52 -15.32
N ALA A 135 10.63 -15.34 -15.94
CA ALA A 135 11.06 -16.30 -16.95
C ALA A 135 11.66 -15.59 -18.18
N LEU A 136 10.98 -14.56 -18.69
CA LEU A 136 11.47 -13.78 -19.84
C LEU A 136 12.82 -13.10 -19.58
N ASN A 137 13.07 -12.65 -18.35
CA ASN A 137 14.32 -12.00 -17.97
C ASN A 137 15.46 -12.98 -17.63
N ALA A 138 15.16 -14.27 -17.45
CA ALA A 138 16.17 -15.30 -17.20
C ALA A 138 16.79 -15.85 -18.51
N ASP A 139 16.13 -15.62 -19.64
CA ASP A 139 16.53 -16.06 -20.98
C ASP A 139 17.35 -15.01 -21.77
N LEU A 140 17.69 -13.87 -21.16
CA LEU A 140 18.52 -12.77 -21.70
C LEU A 140 19.88 -12.69 -21.02
#